data_AF-A0A2T4TKK2-F1
#
_entry.id   AF-A0A2T4TKK2-F1
#
_cell.length_a   1.000
_cell.length_b   1.000
_cell.length_c   1.000
_cell.angle_alpha   90.00
_cell.angle_beta   90.00
_cell.angle_gamma   90.00
#
_symmetry.space_group_name_H-M   'P 1'
#
loop_
_entity.id
_entity.type
_entity.pdbx_description
1 polymer ?
#
loop_
_entity_poly.entity_id
_entity_poly.type
_entity_poly.pdbx_seq_one_letter_code
_entity_poly.pdbx_strand_id
1 'polypeptide(L)'
;MKLKHIVSNLLLLCLISLVGCSTESFQDEDISLQNLHEGDLMFVVKETSNPITDATQGINGLKIDHVAIFHHTDSADYALEAYGKAVSLTPLTKFLDRTKGKEGKPLIAVGRVIVDCDMATSMNRALSYLGRPYDHFYMPDDKEIYCSELVQKSFVDHHGLPVFPTIPMSFHDKDGKILDAWVHFYAFYHREIPEGEPGTNPGQLSRDKAVKVAYDFEAPTAN
;
A
#
# COMPACT_ATOMS: atom_id res chain seq x y z
N MET A 1 69.42 35.47 -35.68
CA MET A 1 69.25 34.05 -36.03
C MET A 1 68.83 33.31 -34.77
N LYS A 2 67.53 33.26 -34.50
CA LYS A 2 66.59 32.12 -34.61
C LYS A 2 66.34 31.39 -33.28
N LEU A 3 65.13 31.65 -32.81
CA LEU A 3 64.28 31.05 -31.77
C LEU A 3 64.07 29.52 -31.95
N LYS A 4 63.91 28.75 -30.85
CA LYS A 4 62.67 28.00 -30.47
C LYS A 4 62.88 26.91 -29.38
N HIS A 5 61.84 26.84 -28.52
CA HIS A 5 61.33 25.86 -27.53
C HIS A 5 61.82 24.39 -27.56
N ILE A 6 61.74 23.61 -26.46
CA ILE A 6 60.58 22.73 -26.10
C ILE A 6 60.82 22.08 -24.70
N VAL A 7 59.95 22.26 -23.69
CA VAL A 7 58.91 21.36 -23.10
C VAL A 7 59.45 20.02 -22.51
N SER A 8 59.56 19.86 -21.18
CA SER A 8 58.66 19.17 -20.21
C SER A 8 58.66 17.62 -20.18
N ASN A 9 58.46 17.09 -18.96
CA ASN A 9 57.93 15.77 -18.57
C ASN A 9 58.91 14.61 -18.37
N LEU A 10 59.05 14.15 -17.12
CA LEU A 10 58.52 12.85 -16.69
C LEU A 10 58.55 12.73 -15.14
N LEU A 11 57.61 13.36 -14.45
CA LEU A 11 57.26 12.94 -13.08
C LEU A 11 55.85 12.37 -13.15
N LEU A 12 55.79 11.03 -13.11
CA LEU A 12 54.58 10.23 -13.08
C LEU A 12 53.89 10.46 -11.73
N LEU A 13 52.87 11.33 -11.69
CA LEU A 13 51.93 11.39 -10.58
C LEU A 13 50.67 10.62 -11.00
N CYS A 14 50.53 9.38 -10.52
CA CYS A 14 49.28 8.64 -10.57
C CYS A 14 48.23 9.36 -9.73
N LEU A 15 47.39 10.18 -10.36
CA LEU A 15 46.12 10.59 -9.78
C LEU A 15 45.16 9.40 -9.85
N ILE A 16 45.11 8.64 -8.76
CA ILE A 16 44.01 7.71 -8.50
C ILE A 16 42.79 8.57 -8.19
N SER A 17 41.95 8.78 -9.20
CA SER A 17 40.61 9.33 -9.01
C SER A 17 39.78 8.33 -8.22
N LEU A 18 39.67 8.55 -6.91
CA LEU A 18 38.62 7.98 -6.08
C LEU A 18 37.29 8.53 -6.57
N VAL A 19 36.68 7.83 -7.54
CA VAL A 19 35.25 7.96 -7.78
C VAL A 19 34.58 7.39 -6.54
N GLY A 20 34.23 8.27 -5.61
CA GLY A 20 33.37 7.94 -4.50
C GLY A 20 32.05 7.46 -5.09
N CYS A 21 31.82 6.15 -5.03
CA CYS A 21 30.49 5.60 -5.12
C CYS A 21 29.73 6.20 -3.94
N SER A 22 28.95 7.26 -4.18
CA SER A 22 27.92 7.67 -3.25
C SER A 22 26.92 6.52 -3.22
N THR A 23 27.08 5.63 -2.25
CA THR A 23 25.97 4.87 -1.74
C THR A 23 24.97 5.91 -1.27
N GLU A 24 23.89 6.11 -2.03
CA GLU A 24 22.72 6.80 -1.51
C GLU A 24 22.29 6.00 -0.29
N SER A 25 22.69 6.48 0.88
CA SER A 25 22.05 6.08 2.11
C SER A 25 20.59 6.45 1.91
N PHE A 26 19.70 5.45 1.88
CA PHE A 26 18.29 5.66 2.14
C PHE A 26 18.22 6.43 3.47
N GLN A 27 18.18 7.75 3.38
CA GLN A 27 17.82 8.56 4.54
C GLN A 27 16.47 8.05 4.95
N ASP A 28 16.31 7.85 6.25
CA ASP A 28 15.07 7.35 6.83
C ASP A 28 13.98 8.39 6.53
N GLU A 29 13.34 8.26 5.38
CA GLU A 29 12.32 9.23 4.95
C GLU A 29 11.20 9.19 5.98
N ASP A 30 10.75 10.39 6.38
CA ASP A 30 9.60 10.53 7.25
C ASP A 30 8.35 10.01 6.53
N ILE A 31 7.91 8.79 6.87
CA ILE A 31 6.67 8.21 6.36
C ILE A 31 5.57 8.64 7.32
N SER A 32 4.79 9.63 6.91
CA SER A 32 3.74 10.21 7.76
C SER A 32 2.60 10.76 6.91
N LEU A 33 1.44 11.03 7.54
CA LEU A 33 0.33 11.72 6.87
C LEU A 33 0.69 13.15 6.44
N GLN A 34 1.76 13.73 6.96
CA GLN A 34 2.25 15.06 6.61
C GLN A 34 3.24 15.02 5.43
N ASN A 35 3.71 13.84 5.03
CA ASN A 35 4.68 13.63 3.97
C ASN A 35 4.28 12.45 3.06
N LEU A 36 3.05 12.51 2.54
CA LEU A 36 2.52 11.52 1.60
C LEU A 36 3.10 11.71 0.20
N HIS A 37 3.49 10.61 -0.43
CA HIS A 37 3.98 10.54 -1.81
C HIS A 37 3.03 9.73 -2.67
N GLU A 38 3.00 10.03 -3.97
CA GLU A 38 2.22 9.29 -4.96
C GLU A 38 2.39 7.77 -4.79
N GLY A 39 1.28 7.05 -4.61
CA GLY A 39 1.30 5.61 -4.41
C GLY A 39 1.50 5.13 -2.97
N ASP A 40 1.70 6.02 -2.00
CA ASP A 40 1.70 5.63 -0.58
C ASP A 40 0.35 4.98 -0.22
N LEU A 41 0.41 3.89 0.53
CA LEU A 41 -0.74 3.14 1.00
C LEU A 41 -1.22 3.73 2.33
N MET A 42 -2.51 4.04 2.41
CA MET A 42 -3.16 4.55 3.62
C MET A 42 -4.04 3.44 4.21
N PHE A 43 -3.51 2.71 5.19
CA PHE A 43 -4.19 1.63 5.88
C PHE A 43 -5.10 2.18 6.99
N VAL A 44 -6.40 1.92 6.92
CA VAL A 44 -7.37 2.37 7.91
C VAL A 44 -7.39 1.41 9.09
N VAL A 45 -7.13 1.94 10.30
CA VAL A 45 -7.13 1.20 11.55
C VAL A 45 -8.43 1.43 12.32
N LYS A 46 -8.99 0.36 12.88
CA LYS A 46 -10.23 0.39 13.67
C LYS A 46 -9.94 0.23 15.16
N GLU A 47 -10.64 0.99 15.99
CA GLU A 47 -10.59 0.81 17.45
C GLU A 47 -11.33 -0.47 17.86
N THR A 48 -12.40 -0.81 17.15
CA THR A 48 -13.23 -2.00 17.38
C THR A 48 -13.01 -3.04 16.30
N SER A 49 -13.06 -4.31 16.71
CA SER A 49 -13.03 -5.44 15.80
C SER A 49 -14.23 -5.47 14.86
N ASN A 50 -14.04 -6.05 13.69
CA ASN A 50 -15.05 -6.39 12.71
C ASN A 50 -14.65 -7.70 11.97
N PRO A 51 -15.53 -8.27 11.14
CA PRO A 51 -15.26 -9.55 10.48
C PRO A 51 -13.98 -9.58 9.62
N ILE A 52 -13.53 -8.44 9.09
CA ILE A 52 -12.27 -8.35 8.34
C ILE A 52 -11.08 -8.38 9.31
N THR A 53 -11.10 -7.54 10.34
CA THR A 53 -9.99 -7.46 11.31
C THR A 53 -9.87 -8.70 12.18
N ASP A 54 -10.96 -9.45 12.36
CA ASP A 54 -10.96 -10.71 13.11
C ASP A 54 -10.47 -11.88 12.26
N ALA A 55 -10.59 -11.79 10.92
CA ALA A 55 -10.09 -12.79 9.99
C ALA A 55 -8.65 -12.53 9.49
N THR A 56 -8.11 -11.34 9.77
CA THR A 56 -6.83 -10.88 9.21
C THR A 56 -5.92 -10.31 10.30
N GLN A 57 -4.63 -10.23 10.00
CA GLN A 57 -3.64 -9.68 10.93
C GLN A 57 -2.89 -8.52 10.28
N GLY A 58 -3.08 -7.31 10.80
CA GLY A 58 -2.30 -6.14 10.43
C GLY A 58 -0.93 -6.10 11.11
N ILE A 59 -0.07 -5.21 10.63
CA ILE A 59 1.25 -4.95 11.22
C ILE A 59 1.12 -4.64 12.71
N ASN A 60 1.99 -5.25 13.53
CA ASN A 60 1.99 -5.09 14.99
C ASN A 60 0.63 -5.34 15.67
N GLY A 61 -0.27 -6.11 15.04
CA GLY A 61 -1.60 -6.40 15.57
C GLY A 61 -2.64 -5.31 15.33
N LEU A 62 -2.36 -4.32 14.47
CA LEU A 62 -3.34 -3.30 14.09
C LEU A 62 -4.57 -3.94 13.42
N LYS A 63 -5.75 -3.46 13.81
CA LYS A 63 -7.05 -3.87 13.25
C LYS A 63 -7.33 -3.11 11.95
N ILE A 64 -6.71 -3.56 10.86
CA ILE A 64 -6.79 -2.90 9.55
C ILE A 64 -7.92 -3.54 8.73
N ASP A 65 -8.91 -2.75 8.33
CA ASP A 65 -10.06 -3.23 7.52
C ASP A 65 -10.12 -2.64 6.11
N HIS A 66 -9.34 -1.61 5.83
CA HIS A 66 -9.35 -0.92 4.53
C HIS A 66 -7.97 -0.37 4.17
N VAL A 67 -7.72 -0.22 2.88
CA VAL A 67 -6.53 0.44 2.34
C VAL A 67 -6.92 1.33 1.16
N ALA A 68 -6.33 2.51 1.09
CA ALA A 68 -6.43 3.41 -0.05
C ALA A 68 -5.04 3.72 -0.60
N ILE A 69 -4.96 4.15 -1.85
CA ILE A 69 -3.72 4.61 -2.48
C ILE A 69 -3.74 6.13 -2.49
N PHE A 70 -2.69 6.78 -2.01
CA PHE A 70 -2.56 8.23 -2.12
C PHE A 70 -2.30 8.62 -3.57
N HIS A 71 -3.06 9.60 -4.05
CA HIS A 71 -2.93 10.15 -5.38
C HIS A 71 -2.92 11.68 -5.32
N HIS A 72 -1.85 12.28 -5.83
CA HIS A 72 -1.68 13.72 -5.94
C HIS A 72 -1.97 14.19 -7.37
N THR A 73 -2.65 15.33 -7.47
CA THR A 73 -2.82 16.07 -8.71
C THR A 73 -2.44 17.53 -8.49
N ASP A 74 -2.21 18.28 -9.57
CA ASP A 74 -1.98 19.73 -9.51
C ASP A 74 -3.07 20.51 -8.72
N SER A 75 -4.26 19.92 -8.57
CA SER A 75 -5.44 20.57 -7.98
C SER A 75 -5.70 20.17 -6.53
N ALA A 76 -5.44 18.91 -6.18
CA ALA A 76 -5.84 18.32 -4.90
C ALA A 76 -5.22 16.94 -4.66
N ASP A 77 -5.24 16.55 -3.38
CA ASP A 77 -4.90 15.21 -2.91
C ASP A 77 -6.14 14.32 -2.76
N TYR A 78 -5.97 13.05 -3.09
CA TYR A 78 -7.02 12.06 -3.07
C TYR A 78 -6.57 10.76 -2.40
N ALA A 79 -7.55 10.09 -1.80
CA ALA A 79 -7.52 8.66 -1.56
C ALA A 79 -8.19 7.97 -2.77
N LEU A 80 -7.40 7.30 -3.60
CA LEU A 80 -7.89 6.39 -4.62
C LEU A 80 -8.24 5.06 -3.94
N GLU A 81 -9.53 4.76 -3.86
CA GLU A 81 -10.03 3.63 -3.08
C GLU A 81 -11.19 2.92 -3.77
N ALA A 82 -11.19 1.58 -3.69
CA ALA A 82 -12.40 0.79 -3.87
C ALA A 82 -13.19 0.85 -2.55
N TYR A 83 -14.26 1.64 -2.49
CA TYR A 83 -15.04 1.81 -1.27
C TYR A 83 -16.51 2.10 -1.56
N GLY A 84 -17.40 1.49 -0.79
CA GLY A 84 -18.83 1.76 -0.82
C GLY A 84 -19.50 1.23 -2.10
N LYS A 85 -19.43 1.98 -3.21
CA LYS A 85 -20.08 1.61 -4.47
C LYS A 85 -19.11 1.22 -5.57
N ALA A 86 -17.96 1.88 -5.65
CA ALA A 86 -17.02 1.74 -6.75
C ALA A 86 -15.64 2.29 -6.38
N VAL A 87 -14.66 2.03 -7.25
CA VAL A 87 -13.37 2.73 -7.22
C VAL A 87 -13.59 4.21 -7.53
N SER A 88 -13.06 5.07 -6.67
CA SER A 88 -13.24 6.51 -6.77
C SER A 88 -12.05 7.29 -6.22
N LEU A 89 -11.95 8.56 -6.62
CA LEU A 89 -11.08 9.55 -6.00
C LEU A 89 -11.84 10.26 -4.88
N THR A 90 -11.61 9.86 -3.63
CA THR A 90 -12.16 10.54 -2.46
C THR A 90 -11.22 11.68 -2.07
N PRO A 91 -11.67 12.94 -1.96
CA PRO A 91 -10.82 14.03 -1.48
C PRO A 91 -10.15 13.65 -0.15
N LEU A 92 -8.83 13.85 -0.03
CA LEU A 92 -8.06 13.39 1.13
C LEU A 92 -8.67 13.87 2.45
N THR A 93 -9.13 15.12 2.51
CA THR A 93 -9.79 15.68 3.69
C THR A 93 -11.03 14.89 4.12
N LYS A 94 -11.85 14.45 3.16
CA LYS A 94 -13.05 13.63 3.41
C LYS A 94 -12.68 12.20 3.83
N PHE A 95 -11.63 11.64 3.21
CA PHE A 95 -11.10 10.34 3.60
C PHE A 95 -10.61 10.36 5.06
N LEU A 96 -9.74 11.30 5.39
CA LEU A 96 -9.19 11.45 6.74
C LEU A 96 -10.28 11.71 7.78
N ASP A 97 -11.27 12.55 7.48
CA ASP A 97 -12.40 12.81 8.37
C ASP A 97 -13.22 11.54 8.69
N ARG A 98 -13.49 10.70 7.68
CA ARG A 98 -14.20 9.42 7.84
C ARG A 98 -13.41 8.39 8.67
N THR A 99 -12.10 8.55 8.76
CA THR A 99 -11.18 7.60 9.42
C THR A 99 -10.81 8.01 10.85
N LYS A 100 -11.42 9.09 11.37
CA LYS A 100 -11.17 9.55 12.73
C LYS A 100 -11.66 8.54 13.77
N GLY A 101 -10.82 8.29 14.77
CA GLY A 101 -11.21 7.56 15.98
C GLY A 101 -11.96 8.45 16.98
N LYS A 102 -12.23 7.92 18.17
CA LYS A 102 -12.91 8.63 19.27
C LYS A 102 -12.25 9.95 19.68
N GLU A 103 -10.92 10.04 19.55
CA GLU A 103 -10.17 11.26 19.86
C GLU A 103 -10.22 12.32 18.74
N GLY A 104 -10.95 12.06 17.65
CA GLY A 104 -11.09 13.00 16.53
C GLY A 104 -9.88 13.09 15.60
N LYS A 105 -8.88 12.21 15.79
CA LYS A 105 -7.70 12.08 14.92
C LYS A 105 -7.86 10.91 13.95
N PRO A 106 -7.42 11.04 12.68
CA PRO A 106 -7.38 9.92 11.73
C PRO A 106 -6.54 8.77 12.27
N LEU A 107 -7.06 7.55 12.17
CA LEU A 107 -6.34 6.33 12.51
C LEU A 107 -5.86 5.65 11.22
N ILE A 108 -4.78 6.22 10.66
CA ILE A 108 -4.18 5.75 9.40
C ILE A 108 -2.73 5.36 9.63
N ALA A 109 -2.37 4.13 9.30
CA ALA A 109 -0.98 3.73 9.12
C ALA A 109 -0.57 3.97 7.66
N VAL A 110 0.53 4.70 7.46
CA VAL A 110 1.04 5.05 6.11
C VAL A 110 2.09 4.03 5.73
N GLY A 111 1.95 3.44 4.54
CA GLY A 111 2.88 2.47 3.98
C GLY A 111 3.51 2.98 2.69
N ARG A 112 4.84 3.00 2.62
CA ARG A 112 5.59 3.32 1.40
C ARG A 112 6.16 2.06 0.78
N VAL A 113 6.02 1.90 -0.53
CA VAL A 113 6.65 0.78 -1.27
C VAL A 113 8.16 1.04 -1.37
N ILE A 114 8.96 0.10 -0.86
CA ILE A 114 10.42 0.23 -0.71
C ILE A 114 11.21 -0.80 -1.56
N VAL A 115 10.53 -1.44 -2.50
CA VAL A 115 11.12 -2.39 -3.47
C VAL A 115 11.00 -1.81 -4.88
N ASP A 116 11.58 -2.51 -5.87
CA ASP A 116 11.41 -2.12 -7.27
C ASP A 116 9.92 -2.03 -7.64
N CYS A 117 9.51 -0.84 -8.08
CA CYS A 117 8.13 -0.51 -8.41
C CYS A 117 8.15 0.57 -9.48
N ASP A 118 7.52 0.29 -10.62
CA ASP A 118 7.20 1.33 -11.60
C ASP A 118 5.95 2.05 -11.12
N MET A 119 6.15 3.10 -10.32
CA MET A 119 5.06 3.83 -9.71
C MET A 119 4.16 4.50 -10.76
N ALA A 120 4.73 5.00 -11.85
CA ALA A 120 3.95 5.64 -12.91
C ALA A 120 3.01 4.64 -13.59
N THR A 121 3.51 3.45 -13.97
CA THR A 121 2.67 2.38 -14.51
C THR A 121 1.65 1.89 -13.49
N SER A 122 2.05 1.77 -12.23
CA SER A 122 1.18 1.31 -11.14
C SER A 122 -0.01 2.24 -10.92
N MET A 123 0.23 3.56 -10.88
CA MET A 123 -0.83 4.55 -10.72
C MET A 123 -1.73 4.65 -11.95
N ASN A 124 -1.17 4.53 -13.17
CA ASN A 124 -1.98 4.44 -14.38
C ASN A 124 -2.94 3.24 -14.36
N ARG A 125 -2.46 2.08 -13.88
CA ARG A 125 -3.32 0.91 -13.68
C ARG A 125 -4.39 1.16 -12.62
N ALA A 126 -4.02 1.71 -11.47
CA ALA A 126 -4.95 2.01 -10.39
C ALA A 126 -6.07 2.96 -10.86
N LEU A 127 -5.72 4.02 -11.58
CA LEU A 127 -6.68 4.99 -12.14
C LEU A 127 -7.58 4.38 -13.22
N SER A 128 -7.10 3.37 -13.96
CA SER A 128 -7.93 2.66 -14.96
C SER A 128 -9.11 1.90 -14.34
N TYR A 129 -9.05 1.62 -13.04
CA TYR A 129 -10.14 0.98 -12.30
C TYR A 129 -11.26 1.95 -11.88
N LEU A 130 -11.10 3.27 -12.07
CA LEU A 130 -12.12 4.26 -11.68
C LEU A 130 -13.52 3.89 -12.22
N GLY A 131 -14.51 3.88 -11.33
CA GLY A 131 -15.88 3.49 -11.63
C GLY A 131 -16.16 1.99 -11.60
N ARG A 132 -15.15 1.12 -11.44
CA ARG A 132 -15.37 -0.32 -11.26
C ARG A 132 -16.16 -0.57 -9.97
N PRO A 133 -17.24 -1.37 -9.99
CA PRO A 133 -18.04 -1.65 -8.79
C PRO A 133 -17.23 -2.30 -7.67
N TYR A 134 -17.64 -2.01 -6.43
CA TYR A 134 -17.02 -2.62 -5.26
C TYR A 134 -17.39 -4.09 -5.14
N ASP A 135 -16.40 -4.96 -4.95
CA ASP A 135 -16.64 -6.38 -4.70
C ASP A 135 -16.97 -6.60 -3.21
N HIS A 136 -18.25 -6.85 -2.94
CA HIS A 136 -18.72 -7.18 -1.59
C HIS A 136 -18.51 -8.64 -1.20
N PHE A 137 -18.20 -9.51 -2.16
CA PHE A 137 -18.08 -10.96 -2.00
C PHE A 137 -16.64 -11.46 -2.05
N TYR A 138 -15.67 -10.58 -2.28
CA TYR A 138 -14.23 -10.90 -2.29
C TYR A 138 -13.92 -12.11 -3.19
N MET A 139 -14.56 -12.16 -4.36
CA MET A 139 -14.43 -13.26 -5.31
C MET A 139 -13.20 -13.03 -6.20
N PRO A 140 -12.49 -14.09 -6.62
CA PRO A 140 -11.28 -13.98 -7.45
C PRO A 140 -11.59 -13.65 -8.93
N ASP A 141 -12.65 -12.89 -9.21
CA ASP A 141 -13.02 -12.50 -10.58
C ASP A 141 -12.63 -11.05 -10.92
N ASP A 142 -12.77 -10.67 -12.19
CA ASP A 142 -12.37 -9.36 -12.70
C ASP A 142 -13.55 -8.41 -12.95
N LYS A 143 -14.74 -8.69 -12.42
CA LYS A 143 -15.92 -7.83 -12.67
C LYS A 143 -16.03 -6.69 -11.66
N GLU A 144 -15.71 -6.98 -10.42
CA GLU A 144 -15.75 -6.06 -9.29
C GLU A 144 -14.34 -5.96 -8.71
N ILE A 145 -14.11 -5.07 -7.75
CA ILE A 145 -12.81 -4.98 -7.07
C ILE A 145 -12.97 -4.45 -5.65
N TYR A 146 -12.21 -5.01 -4.72
CA TYR A 146 -12.14 -4.52 -3.33
C TYR A 146 -10.80 -3.84 -3.04
N CYS A 147 -10.68 -3.23 -1.86
CA CYS A 147 -9.64 -2.23 -1.57
C CYS A 147 -8.20 -2.73 -1.70
N SER A 148 -7.89 -3.91 -1.15
CA SER A 148 -6.55 -4.50 -1.22
C SER A 148 -6.27 -5.15 -2.58
N GLU A 149 -7.29 -5.66 -3.26
CA GLU A 149 -7.16 -6.15 -4.63
C GLU A 149 -6.84 -5.03 -5.61
N LEU A 150 -7.40 -3.82 -5.42
CA LEU A 150 -7.02 -2.64 -6.19
C LEU A 150 -5.52 -2.37 -6.09
N VAL A 151 -4.93 -2.48 -4.89
CA VAL A 151 -3.48 -2.36 -4.70
C VAL A 151 -2.76 -3.50 -5.43
N GLN A 152 -3.17 -4.74 -5.19
CA GLN A 152 -2.54 -5.93 -5.76
C GLN A 152 -2.51 -5.91 -7.30
N LYS A 153 -3.63 -5.62 -7.95
CA LYS A 153 -3.74 -5.62 -9.42
C LYS A 153 -3.05 -4.42 -10.07
N SER A 154 -2.80 -3.35 -9.30
CA SER A 154 -2.23 -2.12 -9.84
C SER A 154 -0.71 -2.09 -9.75
N PHE A 155 -0.12 -2.48 -8.62
CA PHE A 155 1.30 -2.27 -8.36
C PHE A 155 2.20 -3.29 -9.07
N VAL A 156 3.11 -2.79 -9.91
CA VAL A 156 4.05 -3.59 -10.69
C VAL A 156 5.48 -3.04 -10.65
N ASP A 157 6.44 -3.94 -10.84
CA ASP A 157 7.85 -3.59 -11.05
C ASP A 157 8.09 -3.04 -12.47
N HIS A 158 9.34 -2.64 -12.78
CA HIS A 158 9.71 -2.12 -14.09
C HIS A 158 9.69 -3.18 -15.21
N HIS A 159 9.47 -4.46 -14.87
CA HIS A 159 9.24 -5.55 -15.81
C HIS A 159 7.75 -5.86 -16.01
N GLY A 160 6.86 -5.14 -15.32
CA GLY A 160 5.42 -5.32 -15.36
C GLY A 160 4.90 -6.50 -14.53
N LEU A 161 5.73 -7.09 -13.66
CA LEU A 161 5.35 -8.17 -12.75
C LEU A 161 4.69 -7.59 -11.49
N PRO A 162 3.70 -8.28 -10.88
CA PRO A 162 3.07 -7.81 -9.65
C PRO A 162 4.05 -7.64 -8.49
N VAL A 163 3.99 -6.50 -7.80
CA VAL A 163 4.75 -6.25 -6.55
C VAL A 163 4.18 -7.08 -5.41
N PHE A 164 2.85 -7.17 -5.34
CA PHE A 164 2.13 -7.89 -4.28
C PHE A 164 1.60 -9.23 -4.80
N PRO A 165 2.00 -10.36 -4.19
CA PRO A 165 1.42 -11.66 -4.51
C PRO A 165 0.03 -11.81 -3.89
N THR A 166 -0.79 -12.69 -4.46
CA THR A 166 -2.01 -13.16 -3.79
C THR A 166 -1.67 -14.20 -2.72
N ILE A 167 -2.57 -14.35 -1.76
CA ILE A 167 -2.56 -15.40 -0.73
C ILE A 167 -3.88 -16.17 -0.77
N PRO A 168 -3.94 -17.40 -0.25
CA PRO A 168 -5.21 -18.06 0.03
C PRO A 168 -5.97 -17.22 1.07
N MET A 169 -7.17 -16.75 0.71
CA MET A 169 -8.01 -15.97 1.62
C MET A 169 -8.56 -16.85 2.74
N SER A 170 -8.56 -16.31 3.96
CA SER A 170 -9.13 -16.95 5.14
C SER A 170 -10.26 -16.10 5.71
N PHE A 171 -11.34 -16.75 6.11
CA PHE A 171 -12.49 -16.17 6.80
C PHE A 171 -12.61 -16.65 8.26
N HIS A 172 -11.53 -17.26 8.76
CA HIS A 172 -11.42 -17.81 10.10
C HIS A 172 -10.96 -16.77 11.13
N ASP A 173 -11.51 -16.86 12.34
CA ASP A 173 -10.99 -16.16 13.50
C ASP A 173 -9.63 -16.73 13.97
N LYS A 174 -9.05 -16.11 15.01
CA LYS A 174 -7.80 -16.55 15.65
C LYS A 174 -7.82 -17.99 16.19
N ASP A 175 -9.02 -18.55 16.43
CA ASP A 175 -9.20 -19.89 16.98
C ASP A 175 -9.43 -20.93 15.86
N GLY A 176 -9.38 -20.49 14.59
CA GLY A 176 -9.52 -21.33 13.42
C GLY A 176 -10.96 -21.70 13.07
N LYS A 177 -11.95 -20.93 13.56
CA LYS A 177 -13.36 -21.11 13.19
C LYS A 177 -13.78 -20.03 12.18
N ILE A 178 -14.50 -20.41 11.11
CA ILE A 178 -15.12 -19.42 10.22
C ILE A 178 -16.07 -18.54 11.04
N LEU A 179 -15.92 -17.22 10.91
CA LEU A 179 -16.74 -16.25 11.63
C LEU A 179 -18.21 -16.37 11.22
N ASP A 180 -19.11 -16.39 12.20
CA ASP A 180 -20.56 -16.50 11.95
C ASP A 180 -21.08 -15.35 11.06
N ALA A 181 -20.45 -14.18 11.12
CA ALA A 181 -20.77 -13.05 10.24
C ALA A 181 -20.60 -13.40 8.76
N TRP A 182 -19.52 -14.10 8.39
CA TRP A 182 -19.29 -14.54 7.01
C TRP A 182 -20.25 -15.65 6.63
N VAL A 183 -20.47 -16.64 7.51
CA VAL A 183 -21.45 -17.72 7.27
C VAL A 183 -22.83 -17.13 6.95
N HIS A 184 -23.32 -16.19 7.76
CA HIS A 184 -24.62 -15.56 7.53
C HIS A 184 -24.64 -14.68 6.26
N PHE A 185 -23.58 -13.92 6.00
CA PHE A 185 -23.48 -13.05 4.83
C PHE A 185 -23.57 -13.85 3.53
N TYR A 186 -22.71 -14.85 3.34
CA TYR A 186 -22.72 -15.64 2.11
C TYR A 186 -23.98 -16.49 1.95
N ALA A 187 -24.50 -17.06 3.05
CA ALA A 187 -25.75 -17.81 3.03
C ALA A 187 -26.95 -16.93 2.60
N PHE A 188 -27.01 -15.69 3.07
CA PHE A 188 -28.07 -14.74 2.69
C PHE A 188 -28.09 -14.47 1.18
N TYR A 189 -26.92 -14.40 0.54
CA TYR A 189 -26.78 -14.21 -0.89
C TYR A 189 -26.75 -15.51 -1.71
N HIS A 190 -27.00 -16.66 -1.07
CA HIS A 190 -26.94 -17.99 -1.69
C HIS A 190 -25.60 -18.27 -2.37
N ARG A 191 -24.50 -17.92 -1.71
CA ARG A 191 -23.12 -18.09 -2.17
C ARG A 191 -22.30 -18.94 -1.21
N GLU A 192 -21.25 -19.54 -1.74
CA GLU A 192 -20.20 -20.17 -0.94
C GLU A 192 -19.19 -19.13 -0.47
N ILE A 193 -18.59 -19.37 0.69
CA ILE A 193 -17.47 -18.56 1.19
C ILE A 193 -16.25 -18.91 0.33
N PRO A 194 -15.53 -17.94 -0.26
CA PRO A 194 -14.37 -18.19 -1.11
C PRO A 194 -13.13 -18.52 -0.26
N GLU A 195 -13.26 -19.45 0.68
CA GLU A 195 -12.18 -19.91 1.55
C GLU A 195 -11.09 -20.60 0.71
N GLY A 196 -9.85 -20.16 0.88
CA GLY A 196 -8.68 -20.69 0.16
C GLY A 196 -8.52 -20.16 -1.26
N GLU A 197 -9.49 -19.41 -1.81
CA GLU A 197 -9.35 -18.77 -3.10
C GLU A 197 -8.25 -17.69 -3.07
N PRO A 198 -7.54 -17.45 -4.19
CA PRO A 198 -6.48 -16.45 -4.24
C PRO A 198 -7.06 -15.04 -4.10
N GLY A 199 -6.53 -14.27 -3.16
CA GLY A 199 -6.90 -12.86 -2.95
C GLY A 199 -5.88 -12.12 -2.11
N THR A 200 -6.29 -10.99 -1.55
CA THR A 200 -5.46 -10.17 -0.65
C THR A 200 -6.31 -9.60 0.48
N ASN A 201 -5.65 -9.10 1.53
CA ASN A 201 -6.33 -8.31 2.54
C ASN A 201 -5.42 -7.18 3.03
N PRO A 202 -5.97 -6.05 3.50
CA PRO A 202 -5.16 -4.90 3.87
C PRO A 202 -4.25 -5.19 5.10
N GLY A 203 -4.65 -6.12 5.97
CA GLY A 203 -3.80 -6.60 7.06
C GLY A 203 -2.51 -7.26 6.54
N GLN A 204 -2.61 -8.17 5.57
CA GLN A 204 -1.45 -8.82 4.93
C GLN A 204 -0.59 -7.80 4.19
N LEU A 205 -1.17 -6.90 3.40
CA LEU A 205 -0.41 -5.87 2.68
C LEU A 205 0.41 -4.99 3.64
N SER A 206 -0.15 -4.63 4.80
CA SER A 206 0.58 -3.83 5.81
C SER A 206 1.80 -4.53 6.39
N ARG A 207 1.89 -5.87 6.26
CA ARG A 207 3.01 -6.69 6.74
C ARG A 207 3.94 -7.14 5.61
N ASP A 208 3.64 -6.80 4.37
CA ASP A 208 4.46 -7.21 3.24
C ASP A 208 5.84 -6.55 3.34
N LYS A 209 6.90 -7.31 3.08
CA LYS A 209 8.28 -6.81 3.07
C LYS A 209 8.52 -5.72 2.01
N ALA A 210 7.65 -5.64 1.01
CA ALA A 210 7.66 -4.60 -0.01
C ALA A 210 7.25 -3.23 0.55
N VAL A 211 6.63 -3.16 1.73
CA VAL A 211 6.09 -1.93 2.30
C VAL A 211 6.74 -1.63 3.64
N LYS A 212 7.21 -0.40 3.81
CA LYS A 212 7.56 0.14 5.11
C LYS A 212 6.38 0.92 5.66
N VAL A 213 5.90 0.55 6.84
CA VAL A 213 4.72 1.16 7.46
C VAL A 213 5.10 1.95 8.71
N ALA A 214 4.52 3.14 8.86
CA ALA A 214 4.66 4.02 10.03
C ALA A 214 3.29 4.57 10.47
N TYR A 215 3.16 4.85 11.78
CA TYR A 215 1.94 5.38 12.39
C TYR A 215 2.22 5.98 13.76
N ASP A 216 1.51 7.07 14.09
CA ASP A 216 1.74 7.88 15.31
C ASP A 216 0.55 7.83 16.28
N PHE A 217 0.02 6.63 16.53
CA PHE A 217 -1.01 6.38 17.54
C PHE A 217 -0.72 5.10 18.31
N GLU A 218 -1.23 5.03 19.53
CA GLU A 218 -1.19 3.80 20.31
C GLU A 218 -2.08 2.75 19.64
N ALA A 219 -1.55 1.54 19.48
CA ALA A 219 -2.35 0.43 18.97
C ALA A 219 -3.53 0.17 19.92
N PRO A 220 -4.76 0.00 19.42
CA PRO A 220 -5.89 -0.34 20.28
C PRO A 220 -5.55 -1.59 21.09
N THR A 221 -5.59 -1.50 22.42
CA THR A 221 -5.36 -2.65 23.30
C THR A 221 -6.32 -3.78 22.93
N ALA A 222 -5.78 -4.98 22.68
CA ALA A 222 -6.61 -6.18 22.53
C ALA A 222 -7.35 -6.40 23.85
N ASN A 223 -8.68 -6.29 23.82
CA ASN A 223 -9.54 -6.80 24.89
C ASN A 223 -9.79 -8.30 24.65
#